data_AF-A0A929F010-F1
#
_entry.id   AF-A0A929F010-F1
#
_cell.length_a   1.000
_cell.length_b   1.000
_cell.length_c   1.000
_cell.angle_alpha   90.00
_cell.angle_beta   90.00
_cell.angle_gamma   90.00
#
_symmetry.space_group_name_H-M   'P 1'
#
loop_
_entity.id
_entity.type
_entity.pdbx_description
1 polymer ?
#
loop_
_entity_poly.entity_id
_entity_poly.type
_entity_poly.pdbx_seq_one_letter_code
_entity_poly.pdbx_strand_id
1 'polypeptide(L)' 'MAQITLTNDETLKLKAILESYLSDLRMEVADTDRREYREELKAEEAFLKGLIGRLTGQQGSHLF' A
#
# COMPACT_ATOMS: atom_id res chain seq x y z
N MET A 1 -6.12 -16.68 12.75
CA MET A 1 -5.48 -15.45 12.23
C MET A 1 -3.98 -15.68 12.25
N ALA A 2 -3.26 -15.23 11.23
CA ALA A 2 -1.81 -15.27 11.22
C ALA A 2 -1.26 -13.97 11.83
N GLN A 3 -0.28 -14.07 12.73
CA GLN A 3 0.42 -12.92 13.32
C GLN A 3 1.90 -13.04 13.00
N ILE A 4 2.49 -11.96 12.52
CA ILE A 4 3.92 -11.86 12.19
C ILE A 4 4.49 -10.73 13.04
N THR A 5 5.59 -11.01 13.74
CA THR A 5 6.38 -9.98 14.44
C THR A 5 7.54 -9.60 13.54
N LEU A 6 7.67 -8.31 13.25
CA LEU A 6 8.74 -7.77 12.42
C LEU A 6 9.72 -6.99 13.29
N THR A 7 11.00 -7.11 12.97
CA THR A 7 12.02 -6.16 13.42
C THR A 7 11.84 -4.81 12.71
N ASN A 8 12.53 -3.78 13.19
CA ASN A 8 12.54 -2.46 12.55
C ASN A 8 13.04 -2.53 11.10
N ASP A 9 14.12 -3.29 10.86
CA ASP A 9 14.70 -3.44 9.53
C ASP A 9 13.76 -4.17 8.57
N GLU A 10 13.08 -5.23 9.03
CA GLU A 10 12.07 -5.94 8.24
C GLU A 10 10.87 -5.03 7.95
N THR A 11 10.45 -4.20 8.91
CA THR A 11 9.38 -3.23 8.72
C THR A 11 9.73 -2.21 7.63
N LEU A 12 10.96 -1.67 7.66
CA LEU A 12 11.43 -0.72 6.65
C LEU A 12 11.55 -1.36 5.26
N LYS A 13 12.09 -2.59 5.18
CA LYS A 13 12.18 -3.33 3.92
C LYS A 13 10.82 -3.68 3.35
N LEU A 14 9.91 -4.19 4.17
CA LEU A 14 8.54 -4.51 3.75
C LEU A 14 7.81 -3.26 3.27
N LYS A 15 7.94 -2.14 4.00
CA LYS A 15 7.41 -0.85 3.57
C LYS A 15 7.92 -0.48 2.17
N ALA A 16 9.23 -0.53 1.94
CA ALA A 16 9.81 -0.17 0.64
C ALA A 16 9.31 -1.07 -0.51
N ILE A 17 9.16 -2.38 -0.26
CA ILE A 17 8.59 -3.32 -1.23
C ILE A 17 7.14 -2.94 -1.57
N LEU A 18 6.32 -2.67 -0.56
CA LEU A 18 4.92 -2.28 -0.76
C LEU A 18 4.78 -0.92 -1.45
N GLU A 19 5.66 0.05 -1.14
CA GLU A 19 5.68 1.36 -1.81
C GLU A 19 6.10 1.26 -3.28
N SER A 20 7.05 0.38 -3.61
CA SER A 20 7.42 0.09 -5.01
C SER A 20 6.23 -0.48 -5.77
N TYR A 21 5.59 -1.51 -5.22
CA TYR A 21 4.42 -2.12 -5.86
C TYR A 21 3.25 -1.14 -5.99
N LEU A 22 3.01 -0.30 -4.98
CA LEU A 22 2.01 0.76 -5.05
C LEU A 22 2.32 1.78 -6.17
N SER A 23 3.59 2.06 -6.43
CA SER A 23 3.99 2.94 -7.52
C SER A 23 3.63 2.33 -8.88
N ASP A 24 3.95 1.04 -9.07
CA ASP A 24 3.65 0.31 -10.30
C ASP A 24 2.13 0.19 -10.53
N LEU A 25 1.40 -0.14 -9.47
CA LEU A 25 -0.06 -0.26 -9.51
C LEU A 25 -0.74 1.05 -9.92
N ARG A 26 -0.25 2.20 -9.45
CA ARG A 26 -0.80 3.51 -9.85
C ARG A 26 -0.57 3.81 -11.33
N MET A 27 0.55 3.37 -11.89
CA MET A 27 0.80 3.47 -13.34
C MET A 27 -0.21 2.58 -14.10
N GLU A 28 -0.43 1.36 -13.64
CA GLU A 28 -1.40 0.43 -14.25
C GLU A 28 -2.84 0.95 -14.19
N VAL A 29 -3.26 1.54 -13.06
CA VAL A 29 -4.58 2.18 -12.93
C VAL A 29 -4.78 3.29 -13.97
N ALA A 30 -3.74 4.10 -14.20
CA ALA A 30 -3.79 5.20 -15.16
C ALA A 30 -3.91 4.70 -16.61
N ASP A 31 -3.22 3.61 -16.93
CA ASP A 31 -3.15 3.05 -18.29
C ASP A 31 -4.31 2.08 -18.62
N THR A 32 -5.10 1.67 -17.63
CA THR A 32 -6.19 0.69 -17.81
C THR A 32 -7.50 1.34 -18.24
N ASP A 33 -7.99 1.08 -19.45
CA ASP A 33 -9.29 1.61 -19.93
C ASP A 33 -10.51 0.79 -19.48
N ARG A 34 -10.33 -0.51 -19.24
CA ARG A 34 -11.44 -1.38 -18.84
C ARG A 34 -11.87 -1.05 -17.40
N ARG A 35 -13.05 -0.41 -17.27
CA ARG A 35 -13.59 0.08 -16.00
C ARG A 35 -13.57 -0.96 -14.87
N GLU A 36 -14.05 -2.18 -15.14
CA GLU A 36 -14.10 -3.24 -14.11
C GLU A 36 -12.71 -3.57 -13.56
N TYR A 37 -11.74 -3.75 -14.46
CA TYR A 37 -10.35 -4.04 -14.07
C TYR A 37 -9.73 -2.84 -13.34
N ARG A 38 -9.99 -1.61 -13.79
CA ARG A 38 -9.53 -0.40 -13.09
C ARG A 38 -10.07 -0.31 -11.65
N GLU A 39 -11.30 -0.72 -11.39
CA GLU A 39 -11.86 -0.72 -10.03
C GLU A 39 -11.22 -1.81 -9.14
N GLU A 40 -10.86 -2.97 -9.71
CA GLU A 40 -10.06 -4.00 -9.01
C GLU A 40 -8.69 -3.44 -8.60
N LEU A 41 -7.99 -2.78 -9.53
CA LEU A 41 -6.68 -2.17 -9.26
C LEU A 41 -6.76 -1.08 -8.16
N LYS A 42 -7.82 -0.25 -8.16
CA LYS A 42 -8.04 0.75 -7.11
C LYS A 42 -8.33 0.12 -5.74
N ALA A 43 -9.04 -1.00 -5.71
CA ALA A 43 -9.30 -1.72 -4.46
C ALA A 43 -7.98 -2.25 -3.86
N GLU A 44 -7.10 -2.77 -4.71
CA GLU A 44 -5.76 -3.19 -4.32
C GLU A 44 -4.89 -2.00 -3.86
N GLU A 45 -4.97 -0.85 -4.55
CA GLU A 45 -4.29 0.39 -4.17
C GLU A 45 -4.71 0.85 -2.76
N ALA A 46 -6.01 0.84 -2.48
CA ALA A 46 -6.55 1.19 -1.17
C ALA A 46 -6.09 0.21 -0.08
N PHE A 47 -6.05 -1.09 -0.39
CA PHE A 47 -5.52 -2.10 0.51
C PHE A 47 -4.04 -1.85 0.87
N LEU A 48 -3.19 -1.60 -0.13
CA LEU A 48 -1.76 -1.33 0.07
C LEU A 48 -1.53 -0.07 0.91
N LYS A 49 -2.25 1.02 0.63
CA LYS A 49 -2.19 2.25 1.43
C LYS A 49 -2.54 1.99 2.89
N GLY A 50 -3.61 1.22 3.14
CA GLY A 50 -4.01 0.84 4.50
C GLY A 50 -2.99 -0.06 5.20
N LEU A 51 -2.35 -0.97 4.47
CA LEU A 51 -1.30 -1.83 5.02
C LEU A 51 -0.03 -1.04 5.36
N ILE A 52 0.44 -0.18 4.47
CA ILE A 52 1.59 0.70 4.69
C ILE A 52 1.32 1.62 5.89
N GLY A 53 0.13 2.22 6.00
CA GLY A 53 -0.23 3.07 7.13
C GLY A 53 -0.21 2.35 8.48
N ARG A 54 -0.58 1.06 8.50
CA ARG A 54 -0.44 0.22 9.70
C ARG A 54 1.01 -0.12 10.02
N LEU A 55 1.85 -0.35 9.01
CA LEU A 55 3.27 -0.64 9.19
C LEU A 55 4.06 0.57 9.72
N THR A 56 3.70 1.78 9.32
CA THR A 56 4.37 3.00 9.81
C THR A 56 3.87 3.45 11.18
N GLY A 57 2.74 2.90 11.64
CA GLY A 57 1.93 3.49 12.69
C GLY A 57 1.40 4.86 12.26
N GLN A 58 0.19 5.24 12.66
CA GLN A 58 -0.18 6.65 12.58
C GLN A 58 0.71 7.48 13.54
N GLN A 59 1.86 7.94 13.06
CA GLN A 59 2.34 9.28 13.40
C GLN A 59 1.80 10.21 12.31
N GLY A 60 0.68 10.85 12.62
CA GLY A 60 -0.03 11.75 11.71
C GLY A 60 -1.52 11.88 12.02
N SER A 61 -1.89 12.03 13.29
CA SER A 61 -3.08 12.82 13.61
C SER A 61 -2.69 14.30 13.58
N HIS A 62 -3.38 15.08 12.74
CA HIS A 62 -3.46 16.55 12.75
C HIS A 62 -2.27 17.36 12.19
N LEU A 63 -2.62 18.42 11.44
CA LEU A 63 -1.79 19.45 10.78
C LEU A 63 -1.29 18.99 9.38
N PHE A 64 -1.89 19.38 8.26
CA PHE A 64 -2.41 20.70 7.85
C PHE A 64 -3.76 20.60 7.14
#